data_AF-A0A2S5WSK7-F1
#
_entry.id   AF-A0A2S5WSK7-F1
#
_cell.length_a   1.000
_cell.length_b   1.000
_cell.length_c   1.000
_cell.angle_alpha   90.00
_cell.angle_beta   90.00
_cell.angle_gamma   90.00
#
_symmetry.space_group_name_H-M   'P 1'
#
loop_
_entity.id
_entity.type
_entity.pdbx_description
1 polymer ?
#
loop_
_entity_poly.entity_id
_entity_poly.type
_entity_poly.pdbx_seq_one_letter_code
_entity_poly.pdbx_strand_id
1 'polypeptide(L)'
;MAPAEASSDAATIAFSVSDGVALSTALAQHVAREQGIRMLVIKGPISADLGLRTRRYSTDVDIIVEPTRAKDVIEALAVYGWTPRPWPDFPKLLEQHSRTLIHESWPNDIDVHHYWPGFLGGPQSAFDRLWLHRIRVNVAGHPIDTPTSPASPLYSRSTPCARRARSQTTLDR
;
A
#
# COMPACT_ATOMS: atom_id res chain seq x y z
N MET A 1 45.94 -8.22 -21.99
CA MET A 1 44.47 -8.09 -21.91
C MET A 1 44.12 -8.17 -20.43
N ALA A 2 44.02 -7.01 -19.77
CA ALA A 2 43.65 -6.94 -18.36
C ALA A 2 42.14 -7.22 -18.22
N PRO A 3 41.67 -7.88 -17.15
CA PRO A 3 40.24 -7.99 -16.90
C PRO A 3 39.69 -6.60 -16.60
N ALA A 4 38.58 -6.26 -17.25
CA ALA A 4 37.80 -5.07 -16.93
C ALA A 4 37.34 -5.21 -15.47
N GLU A 5 37.82 -4.32 -14.62
CA GLU A 5 37.33 -4.21 -13.25
C GLU A 5 35.82 -3.94 -13.29
N ALA A 6 35.08 -4.74 -12.54
CA ALA A 6 33.66 -4.52 -12.34
C ALA A 6 33.46 -3.10 -11.77
N SER A 7 32.64 -2.31 -12.48
CA SER A 7 32.26 -0.95 -12.09
C SER A 7 31.81 -0.93 -10.63
N SER A 8 32.55 -0.20 -9.80
CA SER A 8 32.25 0.03 -8.39
C SER A 8 30.90 0.74 -8.22
N ASP A 9 30.04 0.16 -7.38
CA ASP A 9 28.96 0.78 -6.61
C ASP A 9 28.31 2.04 -7.22
N ALA A 10 27.21 1.82 -7.95
CA ALA A 10 26.14 2.80 -7.90
C ALA A 10 25.63 2.80 -6.45
N ALA A 11 26.08 3.79 -5.66
CA ALA A 11 25.66 3.98 -4.29
C ALA A 11 24.13 3.84 -4.22
N THR A 12 23.65 2.74 -3.63
CA THR A 12 22.22 2.48 -3.53
C THR A 12 21.63 3.55 -2.64
N ILE A 13 20.85 4.46 -3.22
CA ILE A 13 20.16 5.51 -2.46
C ILE A 13 19.04 4.84 -1.69
N ALA A 14 19.20 4.73 -0.37
CA ALA A 14 18.12 4.29 0.49
C ALA A 14 17.01 5.35 0.51
N PHE A 15 15.80 4.98 0.08
CA PHE A 15 14.65 5.86 0.19
C PHE A 15 14.33 6.16 1.65
N SER A 16 13.98 7.42 1.95
CA SER A 16 13.28 7.70 3.20
C SER A 16 11.93 6.97 3.21
N VAL A 17 11.38 6.66 4.39
CA VAL A 17 10.04 6.04 4.49
C VAL A 17 8.99 6.90 3.77
N SER A 18 9.10 8.23 3.86
CA SER A 18 8.19 9.15 3.15
C SER A 18 8.29 9.05 1.64
N ASP A 19 9.50 8.96 1.09
CA ASP A 19 9.70 8.82 -0.36
C ASP A 19 9.20 7.46 -0.84
N GLY A 20 9.52 6.40 -0.08
CA GLY A 20 9.03 5.05 -0.35
C GLY A 20 7.51 5.01 -0.38
N VAL A 21 6.83 5.59 0.60
CA VAL A 21 5.36 5.65 0.64
C VAL A 21 4.80 6.45 -0.54
N ALA A 22 5.37 7.61 -0.87
CA ALA A 22 4.89 8.43 -1.99
C ALA A 22 5.07 7.71 -3.35
N LEU A 23 6.24 7.13 -3.59
CA LEU A 23 6.56 6.42 -4.83
C LEU A 23 5.80 5.11 -4.97
N SER A 24 5.66 4.32 -3.90
CA SER A 24 4.89 3.07 -3.93
C SER A 24 3.38 3.32 -4.07
N THR A 25 2.87 4.45 -3.56
CA THR A 25 1.49 4.91 -3.83
C THR A 25 1.29 5.18 -5.32
N ALA A 26 2.22 5.92 -5.94
CA ALA A 26 2.17 6.21 -7.38
C ALA A 26 2.30 4.93 -8.22
N LEU A 27 3.22 4.03 -7.85
CA LEU A 27 3.39 2.72 -8.49
C LEU A 27 2.10 1.89 -8.44
N ALA A 28 1.49 1.74 -7.26
CA ALA A 28 0.26 0.97 -7.12
C ALA A 28 -0.87 1.52 -8.00
N GLN A 29 -1.03 2.84 -8.05
CA GLN A 29 -2.05 3.48 -8.89
C GLN A 29 -1.76 3.29 -10.38
N HIS A 30 -0.50 3.38 -10.78
CA HIS A 30 -0.07 3.12 -12.15
C HIS A 30 -0.37 1.68 -12.56
N VAL A 31 0.09 0.70 -11.77
CA VAL A 31 -0.14 -0.74 -12.01
C VAL A 31 -1.63 -1.06 -12.10
N ALA A 32 -2.44 -0.56 -11.16
CA ALA A 32 -3.88 -0.78 -11.21
C ALA A 32 -4.51 -0.22 -12.49
N ARG A 33 -4.08 0.96 -12.95
CA ARG A 33 -4.58 1.57 -14.19
C ARG A 33 -4.19 0.80 -15.43
N GLU A 34 -2.94 0.32 -15.52
CA GLU A 34 -2.50 -0.52 -16.64
C GLU A 34 -3.33 -1.81 -16.75
N GLN A 35 -3.76 -2.36 -15.62
CA GLN A 35 -4.61 -3.56 -15.56
C GLN A 35 -6.12 -3.26 -15.66
N GLY A 36 -6.52 -1.99 -15.82
CA GLY A 36 -7.92 -1.57 -15.82
C GLY A 36 -8.65 -1.84 -14.50
N ILE A 37 -7.92 -1.93 -13.39
CA ILE A 37 -8.45 -2.21 -12.05
C ILE A 37 -8.77 -0.90 -11.34
N ARG A 38 -9.99 -0.82 -10.79
CA ARG A 38 -10.41 0.30 -9.94
C ARG A 38 -9.70 0.17 -8.59
N MET A 39 -8.95 1.20 -8.22
CA MET A 39 -8.18 1.28 -6.98
C MET A 39 -8.31 2.67 -6.35
N LEU A 40 -8.48 2.71 -5.05
CA LEU A 40 -8.47 3.92 -4.24
C LEU A 40 -7.44 3.81 -3.13
N VAL A 41 -6.70 4.89 -2.86
CA VAL A 41 -5.82 4.97 -1.69
C VAL A 41 -6.66 5.44 -0.49
N ILE A 42 -6.70 4.66 0.59
CA ILE A 42 -7.52 4.99 1.78
C ILE A 42 -6.69 5.68 2.85
N LYS A 43 -5.44 5.26 3.05
CA LYS A 43 -4.51 5.86 4.01
C LYS A 43 -3.16 6.14 3.37
N GLY A 44 -2.44 7.07 3.98
CA GLY A 44 -1.14 7.54 3.50
C GLY A 44 -0.97 9.04 3.76
N PRO A 45 0.11 9.66 3.24
CA PRO A 45 0.38 11.09 3.37
C PRO A 45 -0.77 11.98 2.86
N ILE A 46 -1.58 11.46 1.93
CA ILE A 46 -2.83 12.07 1.44
C ILE A 46 -3.77 12.46 2.58
N SER A 47 -3.84 11.67 3.66
CA SER A 47 -4.69 12.02 4.82
C SER A 47 -4.16 13.23 5.61
N ALA A 48 -2.85 13.46 5.60
CA ALA A 48 -2.24 14.65 6.19
C ALA A 48 -2.41 15.86 5.26
N ASP A 49 -2.21 15.67 3.96
CA ASP A 49 -2.32 16.73 2.94
C ASP A 49 -3.78 17.23 2.78
N LEU A 50 -4.76 16.38 3.06
CA LEU A 50 -6.18 16.75 3.10
C LEU A 50 -6.63 17.33 4.45
N GLY A 51 -5.71 17.56 5.40
CA GLY A 51 -6.01 18.14 6.71
C GLY A 51 -6.84 17.24 7.65
N LEU A 52 -6.94 15.94 7.34
CA LEU A 52 -7.84 15.00 8.02
C LEU A 52 -7.25 14.44 9.30
N ARG A 53 -5.93 14.61 9.51
CA ARG A 53 -5.16 14.16 10.67
C ARG A 53 -3.94 15.05 10.90
N THR A 54 -3.50 15.17 12.16
CA THR A 54 -2.15 15.65 12.48
C THR A 54 -1.14 14.75 11.78
N ARG A 55 -0.11 15.32 11.14
CA ARG A 55 0.91 14.60 10.37
C ARG A 55 1.57 13.50 11.24
N ARG A 56 1.05 12.28 11.15
CA ARG A 56 1.78 11.07 11.55
C ARG A 56 2.32 10.46 10.26
N TYR A 57 3.59 10.11 10.27
CA TYR A 57 4.21 9.37 9.17
C TYR A 57 3.49 8.02 9.06
N SER A 58 2.64 7.85 8.04
CA SER A 58 2.18 6.51 7.65
C SER A 58 3.41 5.76 7.17
N THR A 59 3.61 4.55 7.67
CA THR A 59 4.77 3.72 7.29
C THR A 59 4.42 2.69 6.22
N ASP A 60 3.16 2.69 5.79
CA ASP A 60 2.46 1.76 4.93
C ASP A 60 1.57 2.53 3.94
N VAL A 61 1.30 1.89 2.81
CA VAL A 61 0.32 2.35 1.81
C VAL A 61 -0.91 1.45 1.91
N ASP A 62 -2.06 2.01 2.29
CA ASP A 62 -3.33 1.28 2.29
C ASP A 62 -4.12 1.58 1.01
N ILE A 63 -4.31 0.56 0.17
CA ILE A 63 -5.16 0.64 -1.01
C ILE A 63 -6.41 -0.24 -0.86
N ILE A 64 -7.54 0.20 -1.38
CA ILE A 64 -8.69 -0.66 -1.63
C ILE A 64 -8.91 -0.81 -3.12
N VAL A 65 -9.17 -2.02 -3.55
CA VAL A 65 -9.44 -2.36 -4.94
C VAL A 65 -10.84 -2.94 -5.10
N GLU A 66 -11.29 -2.99 -6.35
CA GLU A 66 -12.49 -3.73 -6.69
C GLU A 66 -12.42 -5.16 -6.13
N PRO A 67 -13.41 -5.61 -5.33
CA PRO A 67 -13.28 -6.81 -4.51
C PRO A 67 -12.89 -8.07 -5.31
N THR A 68 -13.42 -8.21 -6.52
CA THR A 68 -13.20 -9.37 -7.40
C THR A 68 -11.83 -9.35 -8.10
N ARG A 69 -11.08 -8.24 -8.03
CA ARG A 69 -9.82 -8.02 -8.76
C ARG A 69 -8.60 -7.91 -7.84
N ALA A 70 -8.75 -8.19 -6.55
CA ALA A 70 -7.68 -8.03 -5.57
C ALA A 70 -6.48 -8.94 -5.85
N LYS A 71 -6.73 -10.18 -6.27
CA LYS A 71 -5.68 -11.14 -6.66
C LYS A 71 -4.88 -10.62 -7.86
N ASP A 72 -5.56 -10.12 -8.88
CA ASP A 72 -4.95 -9.60 -10.09
C ASP A 72 -4.01 -8.43 -9.81
N VAL A 73 -4.39 -7.51 -8.90
CA VAL A 73 -3.50 -6.38 -8.54
C VAL A 73 -2.26 -6.88 -7.79
N ILE A 74 -2.40 -7.89 -6.95
CA ILE A 74 -1.27 -8.49 -6.21
C ILE A 74 -0.29 -9.16 -7.19
N GLU A 75 -0.82 -9.91 -8.16
CA GLU A 75 -0.01 -10.55 -9.20
C GLU A 75 0.70 -9.51 -10.09
N ALA A 76 0.01 -8.42 -10.43
CA ALA A 76 0.61 -7.33 -11.20
C ALA A 76 1.72 -6.61 -10.41
N LEU A 77 1.53 -6.37 -9.11
CA LEU A 77 2.56 -5.78 -8.24
C LEU A 77 3.75 -6.71 -8.03
N ALA A 78 3.55 -8.03 -8.10
CA ALA A 78 4.64 -9.01 -8.00
C ALA A 78 5.65 -8.90 -9.14
N VAL A 79 5.24 -8.44 -10.33
CA VAL A 79 6.16 -8.12 -11.45
C VAL A 79 7.17 -7.03 -11.06
N TYR A 80 6.81 -6.16 -10.11
CA TYR A 80 7.66 -5.10 -9.57
C TYR A 80 8.36 -5.51 -8.26
N GLY A 81 8.41 -6.79 -7.93
CA GLY A 81 9.12 -7.31 -6.74
C GLY A 81 8.32 -7.27 -5.43
N TRP A 82 7.06 -6.84 -5.45
CA TRP A 82 6.20 -6.84 -4.26
C TRP A 82 5.60 -8.22 -4.04
N THR A 83 5.94 -8.86 -2.92
CA THR A 83 5.50 -10.22 -2.62
C THR A 83 4.62 -10.26 -1.37
N PRO A 84 3.64 -11.18 -1.28
CA PRO A 84 2.85 -11.32 -0.06
C PRO A 84 3.70 -11.72 1.14
N ARG A 85 3.62 -10.96 2.23
CA ARG A 85 4.35 -11.21 3.49
C ARG A 85 3.99 -12.57 4.10
N PRO A 86 4.87 -13.59 4.19
CA PRO A 86 4.49 -14.89 4.75
C PRO A 86 3.68 -14.82 6.06
N TRP A 87 2.54 -15.54 6.11
CA TRP A 87 1.67 -15.56 7.28
C TRP A 87 2.03 -16.73 8.19
N PRO A 88 2.04 -16.55 9.51
CA PRO A 88 2.09 -17.67 10.43
C PRO A 88 0.75 -18.42 10.46
N ASP A 89 0.80 -19.74 10.59
CA ASP A 89 -0.35 -20.64 10.64
C ASP A 89 -1.09 -20.51 11.99
N PHE A 90 -2.00 -19.55 12.10
CA PHE A 90 -2.90 -19.43 13.24
C PHE A 90 -4.36 -19.31 12.80
N PRO A 91 -5.32 -19.91 13.55
CA PRO A 91 -6.75 -19.76 13.27
C PRO A 91 -7.18 -18.29 13.32
N LYS A 92 -8.03 -17.88 12.37
CA LYS A 92 -8.48 -16.49 12.25
C LYS A 92 -9.90 -16.35 12.78
N LEU A 93 -10.10 -15.37 13.66
CA LEU A 93 -11.41 -15.01 14.22
C LEU A 93 -12.29 -14.21 13.24
N LEU A 94 -11.68 -13.61 12.20
CA LEU A 94 -12.35 -12.80 11.18
C LEU A 94 -11.82 -13.19 9.79
N GLU A 95 -12.67 -13.04 8.78
CA GLU A 95 -12.26 -13.11 7.39
C GLU A 95 -11.17 -12.05 7.12
N GLN A 96 -10.21 -12.39 6.25
CA GLN A 96 -9.12 -11.45 5.95
C GLN A 96 -9.63 -10.39 4.99
N HIS A 97 -9.55 -9.13 5.39
CA HIS A 97 -9.93 -8.00 4.54
C HIS A 97 -8.79 -7.45 3.69
N SER A 98 -7.54 -7.81 4.04
CA SER A 98 -6.34 -7.31 3.37
C SER A 98 -5.23 -8.34 3.20
N ARG A 99 -4.33 -8.05 2.26
CA ARG A 99 -3.07 -8.76 2.03
C ARG A 99 -1.91 -7.75 2.02
N THR A 100 -0.99 -7.91 2.96
CA THR A 100 0.23 -7.08 3.04
C THR A 100 1.29 -7.58 2.07
N LEU A 101 1.78 -6.69 1.22
CA LEU A 101 2.89 -6.92 0.30
C LEU A 101 4.16 -6.25 0.83
N ILE A 102 5.28 -6.94 0.66
CA ILE A 102 6.61 -6.51 1.08
C ILE A 102 7.56 -6.52 -0.10
N HIS A 103 8.56 -5.67 -0.03
CA HIS A 103 9.67 -5.65 -0.98
C HIS A 103 10.98 -5.45 -0.21
N GLU A 104 12.04 -6.15 -0.60
CA GLU A 104 13.33 -6.16 0.13
C GLU A 104 14.03 -4.79 0.12
N SER A 105 14.01 -4.11 -1.03
CA SER A 105 14.63 -2.80 -1.23
C SER A 105 13.76 -1.59 -0.86
N TRP A 106 12.52 -1.78 -0.38
CA TRP A 106 11.62 -0.66 -0.04
C TRP A 106 11.42 -0.51 1.46
N PRO A 107 11.35 0.74 1.97
CA PRO A 107 11.24 1.00 3.40
C PRO A 107 9.81 0.85 3.95
N ASN A 108 8.82 0.59 3.09
CA ASN A 108 7.41 0.49 3.43
C ASN A 108 6.75 -0.78 2.87
N ASP A 109 5.56 -1.05 3.36
CA ASP A 109 4.71 -2.14 2.88
C ASP A 109 3.50 -1.55 2.11
N ILE A 110 2.82 -2.40 1.32
CA ILE A 110 1.54 -2.08 0.66
C ILE A 110 0.47 -3.03 1.19
N ASP A 111 -0.59 -2.51 1.80
CA ASP A 111 -1.75 -3.27 2.22
C ASP A 111 -2.84 -3.20 1.15
N VAL A 112 -3.14 -4.34 0.53
CA VAL A 112 -4.19 -4.48 -0.48
C VAL A 112 -5.48 -4.93 0.16
N HIS A 113 -6.48 -4.06 0.23
CA HIS A 113 -7.79 -4.31 0.80
C HIS A 113 -8.81 -4.62 -0.31
N HIS A 114 -9.70 -5.58 -0.07
CA HIS A 114 -10.83 -5.89 -0.97
C HIS A 114 -12.20 -5.68 -0.30
N TYR A 115 -12.21 -5.48 1.02
CA TYR A 115 -13.30 -4.88 1.76
C TYR A 115 -12.73 -4.17 2.98
N TRP A 116 -13.55 -3.40 3.70
CA TRP A 116 -13.16 -2.86 5.00
C TRP A 116 -14.17 -3.24 6.08
N PRO A 117 -13.73 -3.73 7.25
CA PRO A 117 -14.63 -4.03 8.36
C PRO A 117 -15.45 -2.79 8.76
N GLY A 118 -16.78 -2.92 8.79
CA GLY A 118 -17.68 -1.82 9.13
C GLY A 118 -18.27 -1.06 7.93
N PHE A 119 -18.02 -1.50 6.70
CA PHE A 119 -18.84 -1.09 5.56
C PHE A 119 -20.30 -1.52 5.74
N LEU A 120 -21.23 -0.60 5.45
CA LEU A 120 -22.65 -0.88 5.42
C LEU A 120 -23.01 -1.46 4.04
N GLY A 121 -23.35 -2.75 4.01
CA GLY A 121 -23.68 -3.48 2.78
C GLY A 121 -22.58 -4.43 2.31
N GLY A 122 -22.76 -5.02 1.12
CA GLY A 122 -21.79 -5.94 0.54
C GLY A 122 -20.51 -5.22 0.07
N PRO A 123 -19.35 -5.91 0.01
CA PRO A 123 -18.07 -5.32 -0.41
C PRO A 123 -18.13 -4.56 -1.74
N GLN A 124 -18.83 -5.11 -2.73
CA GLN A 124 -18.96 -4.50 -4.06
C GLN A 124 -19.71 -3.17 -4.01
N SER A 125 -20.90 -3.14 -3.39
CA SER A 125 -21.71 -1.93 -3.33
C SER A 125 -21.07 -0.84 -2.46
N ALA A 126 -20.34 -1.23 -1.42
CA ALA A 126 -19.56 -0.29 -0.63
C ALA A 126 -18.38 0.30 -1.43
N PHE A 127 -17.63 -0.53 -2.16
CA PHE A 127 -16.56 -0.06 -3.05
C PHE A 127 -17.10 0.87 -4.13
N ASP A 128 -18.21 0.52 -4.80
CA ASP A 128 -18.81 1.33 -5.85
C ASP A 128 -19.20 2.73 -5.36
N ARG A 129 -19.70 2.84 -4.12
CA ARG A 129 -19.98 4.15 -3.49
C ARG A 129 -18.71 4.97 -3.28
N LEU A 130 -17.63 4.36 -2.77
CA LEU A 130 -16.35 5.05 -2.62
C LEU A 130 -15.80 5.51 -3.97
N TRP A 131 -15.91 4.64 -4.98
CA TRP A 131 -15.45 4.91 -6.33
C TRP A 131 -16.20 6.08 -6.97
N LEU A 132 -17.52 6.14 -6.79
CA LEU A 132 -18.37 7.22 -7.29
C LEU A 132 -17.98 8.58 -6.70
N HIS A 133 -17.62 8.61 -5.41
CA HIS A 133 -17.29 9.84 -4.66
C HIS A 133 -15.78 10.06 -4.49
N ARG A 134 -14.95 9.47 -5.35
CA ARG A 134 -13.50 9.67 -5.29
C ARG A 134 -13.12 11.07 -5.77
N ILE A 135 -12.05 11.60 -5.20
CA ILE A 135 -11.33 12.77 -5.70
C ILE A 135 -9.96 12.34 -6.18
N ARG A 136 -9.29 13.27 -6.85
CA ARG A 136 -7.92 13.09 -7.33
C ARG A 136 -7.00 14.05 -6.61
N VAL A 137 -5.91 13.51 -6.07
CA VAL A 137 -4.82 14.28 -5.46
C VAL A 137 -3.51 13.96 -6.17
N ASN A 138 -2.50 14.80 -6.01
CA ASN A 138 -1.20 14.57 -6.62
C ASN A 138 -0.22 14.01 -5.57
N VAL A 139 0.39 12.85 -5.83
CA VAL A 139 1.43 12.25 -4.97
C VAL A 139 2.59 11.82 -5.85
N ALA A 140 3.81 12.21 -5.47
CA ALA A 140 5.03 11.96 -6.26
C ALA A 140 4.90 12.38 -7.75
N GLY A 141 4.13 13.44 -8.04
CA GLY A 141 3.88 13.91 -9.40
C GLY A 141 2.82 13.14 -10.19
N HIS A 142 2.18 12.14 -9.58
CA HIS A 142 1.14 11.33 -10.23
C HIS A 142 -0.26 11.56 -9.64
N PRO A 143 -1.31 11.56 -10.49
CA PRO A 143 -2.69 11.67 -10.03
C PRO A 143 -3.13 10.37 -9.36
N ILE A 144 -3.51 10.45 -8.09
CA ILE A 144 -3.99 9.35 -7.25
C ILE A 144 -5.48 9.50 -6.98
N ASP A 145 -6.24 8.42 -7.17
CA ASP A 145 -7.65 8.36 -6.83
C ASP A 145 -7.80 7.97 -5.34
N THR A 146 -8.53 8.79 -4.57
CA THR A 146 -8.75 8.61 -3.13
C THR A 146 -10.21 8.92 -2.79
N PRO A 147 -10.82 8.30 -1.76
CA PRO A 147 -12.15 8.70 -1.32
C PRO A 147 -12.14 10.17 -0.82
N THR A 148 -13.25 10.89 -1.01
CA THR A 148 -13.48 12.20 -0.35
C THR A 148 -13.72 12.00 1.16
N SER A 149 -13.21 12.87 2.04
CA SER A 149 -13.23 12.71 3.53
C SER A 149 -14.10 13.78 4.25
N PRO A 150 -14.67 13.61 5.49
CA PRO A 150 -14.31 12.71 6.62
C PRO A 150 -15.40 11.84 7.28
N ALA A 151 -16.62 11.73 6.75
CA ALA A 151 -17.67 10.92 7.39
C ALA A 151 -17.53 9.39 7.21
N SER A 152 -16.46 8.92 6.56
CA SER A 152 -16.29 7.49 6.28
C SER A 152 -15.69 6.78 7.52
N PRO A 153 -16.31 5.69 8.03
CA PRO A 153 -15.78 4.94 9.17
C PRO A 153 -14.35 4.42 8.96
N LEU A 154 -13.89 4.34 7.70
CA LEU A 154 -12.50 4.13 7.28
C LEU A 154 -11.51 5.03 8.01
N TYR A 155 -11.87 6.31 8.21
CA TYR A 155 -10.99 7.29 8.82
C TYR A 155 -11.11 7.31 10.35
N SER A 156 -12.11 6.69 10.98
CA SER A 156 -12.34 6.83 12.42
C SER A 156 -11.57 5.79 13.26
N ARG A 157 -11.29 4.59 12.72
CA ARG A 157 -10.73 3.48 13.51
C ARG A 157 -9.70 2.66 12.73
N SER A 158 -8.49 3.18 12.60
CA SER A 158 -7.34 2.41 12.13
C SER A 158 -6.64 1.78 13.34
N THR A 159 -7.05 0.58 13.72
CA THR A 159 -6.18 -0.30 14.52
C THR A 159 -4.95 -0.62 13.66
N PRO A 160 -3.71 -0.45 14.16
CA PRO A 160 -2.53 -0.86 13.40
C PRO A 160 -2.67 -2.34 13.02
N CYS A 161 -2.60 -2.66 11.72
CA CYS A 161 -2.41 -4.04 11.32
C CYS A 161 -1.08 -4.51 11.91
N ALA A 162 -1.07 -5.66 12.58
CA ALA A 162 -0.04 -6.05 13.54
C ALA A 162 1.39 -5.93 12.99
N ARG A 163 2.14 -4.96 13.53
CA ARG A 163 3.56 -4.77 13.27
C ARG A 163 4.35 -5.79 14.11
N ARG A 164 5.13 -6.68 13.48
CA ARG A 164 6.31 -7.27 14.14
C ARG A 164 7.55 -6.63 13.54
N ALA A 165 8.43 -6.12 14.41
CA ALA A 165 9.70 -5.54 14.02
C ALA A 165 10.50 -6.56 13.19
N ARG A 166 11.14 -6.09 12.11
CA ARG A 166 12.17 -6.87 11.42
C ARG A 166 13.33 -7.00 12.42
N SER A 167 13.61 -8.21 12.89
CA SER A 167 14.84 -8.48 13.63
C SER A 167 16.00 -8.34 12.65
N GLN A 168 16.75 -7.26 12.74
CA GLN A 168 18.10 -7.23 12.18
C GLN A 168 18.95 -8.13 13.07
N THR A 169 19.14 -9.37 12.63
CA THR A 169 20.17 -10.23 13.22
C THR A 169 21.51 -9.76 12.67
N THR A 170 22.16 -8.85 13.40
CA THR A 170 23.59 -8.61 13.22
C THR A 170 24.31 -9.85 13.74
N LEU A 171 24.81 -10.68 12.82
CA LEU A 171 25.81 -11.70 13.13
C LEU A 171 27.17 -10.99 13.10
N ASP A 172 27.60 -10.49 14.26
CA ASP A 172 29.00 -10.16 14.49
C ASP A 172 29.80 -11.47 14.60
N ARG A 173 30.90 -11.54 13.85
CA ARG A 173 32.02 -12.46 14.06
C ARG A 173 33.27 -11.65 14.30
#